data_AF-A0A8X8BV47-F1
#
_entry.id   AF-A0A8X8BV47-F1
#
_cell.length_a   1.000
_cell.length_b   1.000
_cell.length_c   1.000
_cell.angle_alpha   90.00
_cell.angle_beta   90.00
_cell.angle_gamma   90.00
#
_symmetry.space_group_name_H-M   'P 1'
#
loop_
_entity.id
_entity.type
_entity.pdbx_description
1 polymer ?
#
loop_
_entity_poly.entity_id
_entity_poly.type
_entity_poly.pdbx_seq_one_letter_code
_entity_poly.pdbx_strand_id
1 'polypeptide(L)'
;MLTFGGFGVGWLREFFRLPAYVKKTNGKHRPSGMPVPPVSPVRFLGQVCMGIYFGMVALICLSSLNYFYLLVLPLAVSMGIHLVSNVGEETSDLHKTLMASLVTSTVFYGRPLGTFPASLVASLTATQNRRYKGGETLEEPLGVRLYRLSLAWLAFSAPLSYCVVYNTTATISYVAESIAALLDWLWFFPSLRVLLESVLLLPYRAFCLVTGGGRLILEDWERVLERFVSIHNERREAAMQVLGVSHGATFEVISHNYRELVKMWHPDHNPHNKEEASSRFMEIQEAYETLVRLNKLQQH
;
A
#
# COMPACT_ATOMS: atom_id res chain seq x y z
N MET A 1 10.41 -12.03 -3.94
CA MET A 1 10.17 -13.49 -3.81
C MET A 1 8.79 -13.80 -3.24
N LEU A 2 8.24 -13.01 -2.32
CA LEU A 2 6.91 -13.26 -1.72
C LEU A 2 5.71 -13.28 -2.68
N THR A 3 5.82 -12.72 -3.89
CA THR A 3 4.71 -12.68 -4.86
C THR A 3 4.85 -13.67 -6.02
N PHE A 4 5.87 -14.54 -6.08
CA PHE A 4 6.11 -15.39 -7.27
C PHE A 4 6.01 -14.61 -8.62
N GLY A 5 6.53 -13.38 -8.65
CA GLY A 5 6.41 -12.51 -9.83
C GLY A 5 4.99 -11.93 -10.04
N GLY A 6 4.28 -11.56 -8.98
CA GLY A 6 2.92 -11.01 -9.07
C GLY A 6 1.85 -12.11 -9.16
N PHE A 7 1.74 -12.92 -8.10
CA PHE A 7 0.83 -14.05 -7.97
C PHE A 7 0.98 -15.11 -9.07
N GLY A 8 2.23 -15.43 -9.46
CA GLY A 8 2.52 -16.47 -10.47
C GLY A 8 2.38 -16.02 -11.93
N VAL A 9 1.73 -14.88 -12.20
CA VAL A 9 1.58 -14.31 -13.55
C VAL A 9 2.93 -13.98 -14.18
N GLY A 10 3.88 -13.49 -13.38
CA GLY A 10 5.24 -13.22 -13.84
C GLY A 10 5.99 -14.47 -14.27
N TRP A 11 5.81 -15.59 -13.58
CA TRP A 11 6.41 -16.87 -13.97
C TRP A 11 5.82 -17.40 -15.28
N LEU A 12 4.49 -17.31 -15.44
CA LEU A 12 3.82 -17.71 -16.68
C LEU A 12 4.33 -16.88 -17.86
N ARG A 13 4.43 -15.55 -17.68
CA ARG A 13 5.01 -14.64 -18.67
C ARG A 13 6.46 -14.96 -18.99
N GLU A 14 7.27 -15.30 -17.99
CA GLU A 14 8.69 -15.61 -18.17
C GLU A 14 8.87 -16.90 -18.98
N PHE A 15 8.03 -17.91 -18.73
CA PHE A 15 8.02 -19.16 -19.50
C PHE A 15 7.79 -18.91 -20.99
N PHE A 16 6.83 -18.06 -21.35
CA PHE A 16 6.58 -17.69 -22.75
C PHE A 16 7.65 -16.76 -23.35
N ARG A 17 8.42 -16.04 -22.53
CA ARG A 17 9.52 -15.17 -22.99
C ARG A 17 10.87 -15.87 -23.09
N LEU A 18 11.04 -17.03 -22.47
CA LEU A 18 12.28 -17.81 -22.51
C LEU A 18 12.86 -17.97 -23.92
N PRO A 19 12.07 -18.35 -24.95
CA PRO A 19 12.59 -18.50 -26.32
C PRO A 19 13.14 -17.19 -26.90
N ALA A 20 12.52 -16.06 -26.57
CA ALA A 20 12.96 -14.74 -27.01
C ALA A 20 14.27 -14.31 -26.33
N TYR A 21 14.47 -14.66 -25.06
CA TYR A 21 15.74 -14.41 -24.37
C TYR A 21 16.86 -15.26 -24.96
N VAL A 22 16.62 -16.55 -25.22
CA VAL A 22 17.58 -17.44 -25.87
C VAL A 22 17.95 -16.91 -27.26
N LYS A 23 16.97 -16.40 -28.03
CA LYS A 23 17.23 -15.78 -29.33
C LYS A 23 18.06 -14.50 -29.23
N LYS A 24 17.87 -13.70 -28.17
CA LYS A 24 18.62 -12.46 -27.90
C LYS A 24 20.04 -12.72 -27.40
N THR A 25 20.26 -13.77 -26.63
CA THR A 25 21.61 -14.18 -26.18
C THR A 25 22.40 -14.84 -27.30
N ASN A 26 21.74 -15.66 -28.13
CA ASN A 26 22.37 -16.34 -29.26
C ASN A 26 22.61 -15.38 -30.44
N GLY A 27 21.68 -14.45 -30.69
CA GLY A 27 21.86 -13.36 -31.64
C GLY A 27 22.60 -12.21 -30.98
N LYS A 28 23.95 -12.24 -31.00
CA LYS A 28 24.82 -11.13 -30.55
C LYS A 28 24.58 -9.84 -31.36
N HIS A 29 23.45 -9.18 -31.16
CA HIS A 29 23.20 -7.84 -31.65
C HIS A 29 22.75 -6.98 -30.47
N ARG A 30 23.74 -6.29 -29.88
CA ARG A 30 23.44 -4.99 -29.28
C ARG A 30 22.83 -4.13 -30.40
N PRO A 31 21.74 -3.39 -30.16
CA PRO A 31 21.38 -2.31 -31.07
C PRO A 31 22.53 -1.31 -31.07
N SER A 32 23.44 -1.44 -32.04
CA SER A 32 24.56 -0.53 -32.24
C SER A 32 23.99 0.82 -32.66
N GLY A 33 24.09 1.82 -31.78
CA GLY A 33 23.87 3.22 -32.17
C GLY A 33 22.99 4.08 -31.26
N MET A 34 22.27 3.54 -30.26
CA MET A 34 21.49 4.38 -29.34
C MET A 34 22.25 4.65 -28.01
N PRO A 35 22.52 5.92 -27.65
CA PRO A 35 23.26 6.26 -26.43
C PRO A 35 22.46 6.02 -25.14
N VAL A 36 21.12 5.98 -25.23
CA VAL A 36 20.21 5.83 -24.08
C VAL A 36 19.09 4.85 -24.46
N PRO A 37 18.65 3.95 -23.55
CA PRO A 37 17.53 3.05 -23.83
C PRO A 37 16.20 3.80 -24.05
N PRO A 38 15.23 3.22 -24.77
CA PRO A 38 13.90 3.82 -24.93
C PRO A 38 13.13 3.84 -23.60
N VAL A 39 12.20 4.80 -23.44
CA VAL A 39 11.29 4.79 -22.29
C VAL A 39 10.29 3.65 -22.42
N SER A 40 10.06 2.92 -21.33
CA SER A 40 9.02 1.90 -21.26
C SER A 40 8.01 2.28 -20.18
N PRO A 41 6.73 2.54 -20.55
CA PRO A 41 5.71 2.89 -19.57
C PRO A 41 5.47 1.74 -18.57
N VAL A 42 5.63 0.49 -19.00
CA VAL A 42 5.51 -0.69 -18.14
C VAL A 42 6.62 -0.71 -17.09
N ARG A 43 7.86 -0.35 -17.47
CA ARG A 43 8.97 -0.27 -16.50
C ARG A 43 8.79 0.89 -15.53
N PHE A 44 8.34 2.04 -16.03
CA PHE A 44 8.04 3.19 -15.19
C PHE A 44 6.96 2.86 -14.16
N LEU A 45 5.85 2.25 -14.60
CA LEU A 45 4.79 1.79 -13.70
C LEU A 45 5.32 0.76 -12.70
N GLY A 46 6.14 -0.19 -13.16
CA GLY A 46 6.80 -1.15 -12.27
C GLY A 46 7.70 -0.51 -11.22
N GLN A 47 8.47 0.53 -11.58
CA GLN A 47 9.32 1.29 -10.67
C GLN A 47 8.47 1.98 -9.59
N VAL A 48 7.39 2.64 -9.98
CA VAL A 48 6.47 3.29 -9.03
C VAL A 48 5.84 2.26 -8.10
N CYS A 49 5.29 1.17 -8.66
CA CYS A 49 4.68 0.11 -7.84
C CYS A 49 5.67 -0.53 -6.87
N MET A 50 6.90 -0.82 -7.30
CA MET A 50 7.91 -1.43 -6.42
C MET A 50 8.48 -0.44 -5.40
N GLY A 51 8.63 0.84 -5.75
CA GLY A 51 9.01 1.87 -4.79
C GLY A 51 7.96 2.04 -3.70
N ILE A 52 6.67 2.09 -4.06
CA ILE A 52 5.57 2.10 -3.09
C ILE A 52 5.60 0.84 -2.24
N TYR A 53 5.73 -0.34 -2.85
CA TYR A 53 5.77 -1.61 -2.13
C TYR A 53 6.89 -1.65 -1.08
N PHE A 54 8.13 -1.32 -1.47
CA PHE A 54 9.26 -1.31 -0.53
C PHE A 54 9.10 -0.23 0.55
N GLY A 55 8.58 0.95 0.19
CA GLY A 55 8.32 2.02 1.14
C GLY A 55 7.25 1.63 2.17
N MET A 56 6.16 0.99 1.74
CA MET A 56 5.11 0.50 2.63
C MET A 56 5.60 -0.64 3.54
N VAL A 57 6.37 -1.58 3.00
CA VAL A 57 7.01 -2.63 3.82
C VAL A 57 7.92 -2.00 4.88
N ALA A 58 8.74 -1.02 4.51
CA ALA A 58 9.58 -0.31 5.46
C ALA A 58 8.75 0.48 6.49
N LEU A 59 7.64 1.09 6.09
CA LEU A 59 6.75 1.82 6.99
C LEU A 59 6.07 0.88 8.01
N ILE A 60 5.64 -0.30 7.57
CA ILE A 60 5.10 -1.32 8.46
C ILE A 60 6.20 -1.84 9.41
N CYS A 61 7.40 -2.06 8.88
CA CYS A 61 8.41 -2.82 9.61
C CYS A 61 9.35 -1.99 10.48
N LEU A 62 9.67 -0.77 10.03
CA LEU A 62 10.79 0.03 10.52
C LEU A 62 10.38 1.44 10.94
N SER A 63 9.07 1.76 10.96
CA SER A 63 8.56 3.09 11.35
C SER A 63 8.90 3.47 12.78
N SER A 64 9.20 2.51 13.66
CA SER A 64 9.65 2.76 15.03
C SER A 64 11.08 3.30 15.13
N LEU A 65 11.86 3.26 14.05
CA LEU A 65 13.22 3.78 14.04
C LEU A 65 13.23 5.31 14.03
N ASN A 66 14.12 5.89 14.83
CA ASN A 66 14.42 7.31 14.77
C ASN A 66 14.89 7.69 13.35
N TYR A 67 14.42 8.84 12.86
CA TYR A 67 14.72 9.34 11.51
C TYR A 67 14.25 8.44 10.36
N PHE A 68 13.27 7.55 10.59
CA PHE A 68 12.70 6.67 9.58
C PHE A 68 12.36 7.39 8.27
N TYR A 69 11.60 8.49 8.34
CA TYR A 69 11.18 9.26 7.16
C TYR A 69 12.34 9.98 6.45
N LEU A 70 13.50 10.18 7.09
CA LEU A 70 14.63 10.88 6.49
C LEU A 70 15.65 9.93 5.85
N LEU A 71 15.80 8.73 6.41
CA LEU A 71 16.84 7.79 6.01
C LEU A 71 16.27 6.49 5.47
N VAL A 72 15.43 5.82 6.27
CA VAL A 72 14.98 4.45 5.99
C VAL A 72 13.97 4.43 4.84
N LEU A 73 12.99 5.34 4.83
CA LEU A 73 11.97 5.40 3.79
C LEU A 73 12.55 5.73 2.40
N PRO A 74 13.38 6.77 2.21
CA PRO A 74 14.05 7.03 0.94
C PRO A 74 14.90 5.86 0.45
N LEU A 75 15.64 5.22 1.36
CA LEU A 75 16.51 4.10 1.03
C LEU A 75 15.69 2.88 0.57
N ALA A 76 14.58 2.56 1.26
CA ALA A 76 13.68 1.48 0.85
C ALA A 76 13.03 1.76 -0.52
N VAL A 77 12.46 2.95 -0.70
CA VAL A 77 11.80 3.35 -1.96
C VAL A 77 12.78 3.31 -3.13
N SER A 78 13.97 3.90 -2.97
CA SER A 78 15.00 3.90 -4.02
C SER A 78 15.53 2.50 -4.34
N MET A 79 15.70 1.61 -3.36
CA MET A 79 16.05 0.21 -3.62
C MET A 79 14.96 -0.52 -4.41
N GLY A 80 13.68 -0.33 -4.08
CA GLY A 80 12.56 -0.91 -4.82
C GLY A 80 12.53 -0.46 -6.29
N ILE A 81 12.78 0.83 -6.54
CA ILE A 81 12.87 1.40 -7.89
C ILE A 81 14.08 0.83 -8.63
N HIS A 82 15.24 0.78 -7.98
CA HIS A 82 16.49 0.33 -8.60
C HIS A 82 16.46 -1.16 -8.95
N LEU A 83 15.71 -1.98 -8.20
CA LEU A 83 15.45 -3.37 -8.54
C LEU A 83 14.80 -3.50 -9.93
N VAL A 84 13.81 -2.67 -10.23
CA VAL A 84 13.13 -2.66 -11.55
C VAL A 84 14.01 -2.00 -12.62
N SER A 85 14.78 -0.97 -12.25
CA SER A 85 15.76 -0.36 -13.13
C SER A 85 16.80 -1.37 -13.61
N ASN A 86 17.22 -2.31 -12.76
CA ASN A 86 18.23 -3.33 -13.09
C ASN A 86 17.70 -4.55 -13.85
N VAL A 87 16.44 -4.57 -14.25
CA VAL A 87 15.89 -5.66 -15.07
C VAL A 87 16.43 -5.59 -16.50
N GLY A 88 16.97 -6.71 -17.00
CA GLY A 88 17.50 -6.83 -18.36
C GLY A 88 18.85 -6.12 -18.54
N GLU A 89 19.02 -5.48 -19.71
CA GLU A 89 20.26 -4.81 -20.14
C GLU A 89 20.35 -3.34 -19.71
N GLU A 90 19.36 -2.83 -18.98
CA GLU A 90 19.27 -1.43 -18.57
C GLU A 90 19.50 -1.32 -17.06
N THR A 91 19.90 -0.13 -16.64
CA THR A 91 20.07 0.28 -15.24
C THR A 91 19.80 1.78 -15.12
N SER A 92 19.71 2.30 -13.91
CA SER A 92 19.58 3.73 -13.63
C SER A 92 20.57 4.15 -12.55
N ASP A 93 20.92 5.43 -12.51
CA ASP A 93 21.78 5.97 -11.47
C ASP A 93 21.10 5.92 -10.08
N LEU A 94 21.54 5.00 -9.21
CA LEU A 94 20.98 4.80 -7.88
C LEU A 94 21.13 6.06 -7.00
N HIS A 95 22.28 6.73 -7.08
CA HIS A 95 22.57 7.88 -6.23
C HIS A 95 21.60 9.03 -6.50
N LYS A 96 21.34 9.32 -7.78
CA LYS A 96 20.35 10.34 -8.17
C LYS A 96 18.93 9.97 -7.74
N THR A 97 18.55 8.70 -7.88
CA THR A 97 17.23 8.23 -7.44
C THR A 97 17.06 8.32 -5.92
N LEU A 98 18.11 8.01 -5.16
CA LEU A 98 18.12 8.13 -3.70
C LEU A 98 17.99 9.60 -3.28
N MET A 99 18.78 10.49 -3.88
CA MET A 99 18.70 11.93 -3.59
C MET A 99 17.30 12.49 -3.87
N ALA A 100 16.68 12.10 -5.00
CA ALA A 100 15.32 12.48 -5.32
C ALA A 100 14.29 11.98 -4.29
N SER A 101 14.41 10.72 -3.86
CA SER A 101 13.55 10.16 -2.81
C SER A 101 13.75 10.84 -1.46
N LEU A 102 15.00 11.22 -1.12
CA LEU A 102 15.34 11.86 0.15
C LEU A 102 14.78 13.28 0.21
N VAL A 103 14.96 14.06 -0.85
CA VAL A 103 14.36 15.42 -0.97
C VAL A 103 12.84 15.35 -0.93
N THR A 104 12.23 14.35 -1.58
CA THR A 104 10.77 14.24 -1.54
C THR A 104 10.28 13.83 -0.15
N SER A 105 10.98 12.91 0.51
CA SER A 105 10.62 12.44 1.84
C SER A 105 10.80 13.51 2.94
N THR A 106 11.76 14.43 2.78
CA THR A 106 11.90 15.57 3.69
C THR A 106 10.74 16.56 3.54
N VAL A 107 10.26 16.80 2.31
CA VAL A 107 9.10 17.67 2.05
C VAL A 107 7.82 17.09 2.65
N PHE A 108 7.65 15.76 2.62
CA PHE A 108 6.49 15.06 3.16
C PHE A 108 6.76 14.40 4.52
N TYR A 109 7.65 15.00 5.33
CA TYR A 109 8.09 14.43 6.60
C TYR A 109 6.90 14.12 7.53
N GLY A 110 6.94 12.94 8.15
CA GLY A 110 5.93 12.50 9.13
C GLY A 110 4.58 12.11 8.53
N ARG A 111 4.40 12.16 7.20
CA ARG A 111 3.16 11.72 6.54
C ARG A 111 3.35 10.33 5.91
N PRO A 112 2.55 9.31 6.28
CA PRO A 112 2.67 7.97 5.70
C PRO A 112 2.38 7.95 4.19
N LEU A 113 1.49 8.84 3.73
CA LEU A 113 1.19 9.05 2.30
C LEU A 113 2.37 9.62 1.52
N GLY A 114 3.43 10.12 2.18
CA GLY A 114 4.65 10.61 1.53
C GLY A 114 5.40 9.56 0.71
N THR A 115 5.12 8.28 0.94
CA THR A 115 5.67 7.15 0.16
C THR A 115 5.31 7.24 -1.33
N PHE A 116 4.08 7.66 -1.65
CA PHE A 116 3.62 7.77 -3.04
C PHE A 116 4.37 8.85 -3.84
N PRO A 117 4.40 10.13 -3.43
CA PRO A 117 5.14 11.16 -4.15
C PRO A 117 6.64 10.86 -4.17
N ALA A 118 7.21 10.31 -3.10
CA ALA A 118 8.62 9.90 -3.07
C ALA A 118 8.93 8.84 -4.14
N SER A 119 8.06 7.85 -4.29
CA SER A 119 8.22 6.82 -5.31
C SER A 119 8.02 7.36 -6.73
N LEU A 120 7.05 8.25 -6.93
CA LEU A 120 6.78 8.87 -8.23
C LEU A 120 7.97 9.73 -8.69
N VAL A 121 8.45 10.65 -7.85
CA VAL A 121 9.56 11.55 -8.16
C VAL A 121 10.85 10.75 -8.40
N ALA A 122 11.17 9.78 -7.53
CA ALA A 122 12.35 8.96 -7.71
C ALA A 122 12.28 8.08 -8.98
N SER A 123 11.09 7.62 -9.38
CA SER A 123 10.90 6.88 -10.64
C SER A 123 11.07 7.77 -11.86
N LEU A 124 10.62 9.03 -11.79
CA LEU A 124 10.89 10.04 -12.84
C LEU A 124 12.40 10.31 -12.95
N THR A 125 13.10 10.47 -11.83
CA THR A 125 14.56 10.64 -11.83
C THR A 125 15.27 9.39 -12.37
N ALA A 126 14.78 8.19 -12.06
CA ALA A 126 15.32 6.92 -12.56
C ALA A 126 15.19 6.82 -14.08
N THR A 127 14.01 7.17 -14.62
CA THR A 127 13.76 7.15 -16.06
C THR A 127 14.56 8.20 -16.81
N GLN A 128 14.78 9.38 -16.23
CA GLN A 128 15.63 10.41 -16.83
C GLN A 128 17.12 10.01 -16.86
N ASN A 129 17.59 9.25 -15.86
CA ASN A 129 18.99 8.83 -15.73
C ASN A 129 19.24 7.36 -16.08
N ARG A 130 18.50 6.83 -17.05
CA ARG A 130 18.63 5.45 -17.53
C ARG A 130 19.87 5.25 -18.41
N ARG A 131 20.52 4.09 -18.28
CA ARG A 131 21.75 3.71 -18.99
C ARG A 131 21.73 2.23 -19.33
N TYR A 132 22.47 1.83 -20.35
CA TYR A 132 22.75 0.41 -20.57
C TYR A 132 23.78 -0.10 -19.56
N LYS A 133 23.69 -1.37 -19.18
CA LYS A 133 24.69 -2.02 -18.34
C LYS A 133 26.02 -2.12 -19.10
N GLY A 134 27.12 -1.82 -18.41
CA GLY A 134 28.48 -2.00 -18.93
C GLY A 134 28.71 -3.47 -19.29
N GLY A 135 29.33 -3.71 -20.44
CA GLY A 135 29.40 -5.03 -21.09
C GLY A 135 30.36 -6.05 -20.52
N GLU A 136 30.99 -5.80 -19.38
CA GLU A 136 31.97 -6.71 -18.80
C GLU A 136 31.31 -7.55 -17.71
N THR A 137 30.52 -8.54 -18.15
CA THR A 137 30.14 -9.62 -17.25
C THR A 137 31.29 -10.62 -17.23
N LEU A 138 32.26 -10.37 -16.36
CA LEU A 138 33.12 -11.46 -15.88
C LEU A 138 32.17 -12.50 -15.27
N GLU A 139 32.27 -13.76 -15.71
CA GLU A 139 31.44 -14.83 -15.16
C GLU A 139 31.73 -14.97 -13.67
N GLU A 140 30.84 -14.42 -12.85
CA GLU A 140 30.99 -14.48 -11.40
C GLU A 140 30.78 -15.94 -10.93
N PRO A 141 31.62 -16.45 -10.03
CA PRO A 141 31.47 -17.79 -9.51
C PRO A 141 30.12 -17.96 -8.81
N LEU A 142 29.52 -19.13 -8.97
CA LEU A 142 28.16 -19.44 -8.50
C LEU A 142 27.97 -19.16 -7.00
N GLY A 143 29.00 -19.42 -6.19
CA GLY A 143 29.00 -19.13 -4.76
C GLY A 143 28.81 -17.64 -4.41
N VAL A 144 29.43 -16.72 -5.16
CA VAL A 144 29.26 -15.26 -4.94
C VAL A 144 27.85 -14.82 -5.28
N ARG A 145 27.26 -15.40 -6.34
CA ARG A 145 25.87 -15.13 -6.73
C ARG A 145 24.90 -15.62 -5.67
N LEU A 146 25.10 -16.84 -5.16
CA LEU A 146 24.29 -17.40 -4.06
C LEU A 146 24.44 -16.60 -2.78
N TYR A 147 25.66 -16.17 -2.43
CA TYR A 147 25.91 -15.34 -1.25
C TYR A 147 25.19 -13.98 -1.33
N ARG A 148 25.27 -13.28 -2.47
CA ARG A 148 24.54 -12.03 -2.66
C ARG A 148 23.03 -12.24 -2.63
N LEU A 149 22.56 -13.36 -3.19
CA LEU A 149 21.15 -13.74 -3.15
C LEU A 149 20.68 -14.03 -1.70
N SER A 150 21.48 -14.75 -0.91
CA SER A 150 21.15 -15.04 0.49
C SER A 150 21.18 -13.77 1.34
N LEU A 151 22.11 -12.85 1.08
CA LEU A 151 22.17 -11.56 1.75
C LEU A 151 20.94 -10.69 1.40
N ALA A 152 20.55 -10.66 0.12
CA ALA A 152 19.34 -9.96 -0.31
C ALA A 152 18.07 -10.58 0.30
N TRP A 153 18.03 -11.91 0.40
CA TRP A 153 16.92 -12.62 1.05
C TRP A 153 16.85 -12.32 2.55
N LEU A 154 17.98 -12.32 3.26
CA LEU A 154 18.06 -11.96 4.68
C LEU A 154 17.66 -10.50 4.91
N ALA A 155 18.16 -9.57 4.10
CA ALA A 155 17.83 -8.15 4.21
C ALA A 155 16.32 -7.88 4.05
N PHE A 156 15.63 -8.71 3.27
CA PHE A 156 14.18 -8.60 3.08
C PHE A 156 13.37 -9.36 4.13
N SER A 157 13.80 -10.57 4.50
CA SER A 157 13.05 -11.45 5.41
C SER A 157 13.26 -11.11 6.88
N ALA A 158 14.44 -10.65 7.29
CA ALA A 158 14.74 -10.38 8.69
C ALA A 158 13.88 -9.25 9.29
N PRO A 159 13.68 -8.09 8.61
CA PRO A 159 12.76 -7.07 9.12
C PRO A 159 11.31 -7.56 9.20
N LEU A 160 10.84 -8.30 8.18
CA LEU A 160 9.49 -8.89 8.19
C LEU A 160 9.30 -9.87 9.34
N SER A 161 10.27 -10.77 9.56
CA SER A 161 10.26 -11.74 10.65
C SER A 161 10.31 -11.06 12.02
N TYR A 162 11.14 -10.02 12.19
CA TYR A 162 11.20 -9.22 13.42
C TYR A 162 9.83 -8.59 13.74
N CYS A 163 9.13 -8.10 12.72
CA CYS A 163 7.82 -7.46 12.88
C CYS A 163 6.69 -8.42 13.20
N VAL A 164 6.75 -9.64 12.65
CA VAL A 164 5.81 -10.72 13.00
C VAL A 164 6.02 -11.17 14.44
N VAL A 165 7.26 -11.16 14.94
CA VAL A 165 7.57 -11.68 16.28
C VAL A 165 7.44 -10.62 17.37
N TYR A 166 7.81 -9.37 17.12
CA TYR A 166 7.98 -8.36 18.17
C TYR A 166 6.81 -7.37 18.30
N ASN A 167 5.98 -7.19 17.27
CA ASN A 167 5.03 -6.07 17.26
C ASN A 167 3.62 -6.41 16.81
N THR A 168 3.21 -7.69 16.91
CA THR A 168 1.94 -8.24 16.38
C THR A 168 0.75 -7.30 16.47
N THR A 169 0.48 -6.68 17.61
CA THR A 169 -0.70 -5.82 17.77
C THR A 169 -0.60 -4.48 17.04
N ALA A 170 0.57 -3.84 17.02
CA ALA A 170 0.76 -2.54 16.40
C ALA A 170 1.06 -2.65 14.90
N THR A 171 1.82 -3.67 14.46
CA THR A 171 1.98 -3.92 13.02
C THR A 171 0.65 -4.25 12.37
N ILE A 172 -0.21 -5.00 13.07
CA ILE A 172 -1.52 -5.31 12.52
C ILE A 172 -2.40 -4.05 12.45
N SER A 173 -2.41 -3.17 13.46
CA SER A 173 -3.16 -1.90 13.38
C SER A 173 -2.61 -0.95 12.31
N TYR A 174 -1.30 -0.91 12.07
CA TYR A 174 -0.72 -0.09 11.01
C TYR A 174 -0.96 -0.66 9.61
N VAL A 175 -0.85 -1.99 9.44
CA VAL A 175 -1.19 -2.68 8.18
C VAL A 175 -2.67 -2.48 7.86
N ALA A 176 -3.50 -2.59 8.88
CA ALA A 176 -4.93 -2.32 8.85
C ALA A 176 -5.26 -0.92 8.34
N GLU A 177 -4.71 0.10 8.99
CA GLU A 177 -4.90 1.50 8.62
C GLU A 177 -4.33 1.82 7.24
N SER A 178 -3.21 1.19 6.87
CA SER A 178 -2.61 1.36 5.54
C SER A 178 -3.46 0.77 4.43
N ILE A 179 -4.02 -0.43 4.65
CA ILE A 179 -4.95 -1.08 3.72
C ILE A 179 -6.26 -0.29 3.65
N ALA A 180 -6.78 0.18 4.78
CA ALA A 180 -7.97 1.02 4.84
C ALA A 180 -7.77 2.34 4.09
N ALA A 181 -6.65 3.03 4.30
CA ALA A 181 -6.32 4.26 3.59
C ALA A 181 -6.13 4.04 2.08
N LEU A 182 -5.55 2.90 1.68
CA LEU A 182 -5.39 2.53 0.27
C LEU A 182 -6.73 2.22 -0.39
N LEU A 183 -7.62 1.49 0.29
CA LEU A 183 -8.98 1.21 -0.17
C LEU A 183 -9.86 2.47 -0.20
N ASP A 184 -9.68 3.37 0.76
CA ASP A 184 -10.33 4.68 0.80
C ASP A 184 -9.84 5.61 -0.31
N TRP A 185 -8.55 5.56 -0.64
CA TRP A 185 -8.03 6.28 -1.79
C TRP A 185 -8.61 5.73 -3.11
N LEU A 186 -8.88 4.43 -3.19
CA LEU A 186 -9.53 3.79 -4.33
C LEU A 186 -11.05 4.03 -4.42
N TRP A 187 -11.62 4.96 -3.65
CA TRP A 187 -13.06 5.28 -3.66
C TRP A 187 -13.64 5.59 -5.06
N PHE A 188 -12.81 6.05 -5.99
CA PHE A 188 -13.20 6.40 -7.36
C PHE A 188 -13.31 5.19 -8.31
N PHE A 189 -12.82 4.01 -7.93
CA PHE A 189 -12.94 2.76 -8.71
C PHE A 189 -13.56 1.62 -7.88
N PRO A 190 -14.90 1.55 -7.81
CA PRO A 190 -15.62 0.56 -7.00
C PRO A 190 -15.28 -0.89 -7.34
N SER A 191 -15.13 -1.19 -8.63
CA SER A 191 -14.80 -2.53 -9.12
C SER A 191 -13.38 -2.98 -8.78
N LEU A 192 -12.42 -2.03 -8.70
CA LEU A 192 -11.05 -2.33 -8.30
C LEU A 192 -10.96 -2.62 -6.80
N ARG A 193 -11.75 -1.91 -5.98
CA ARG A 193 -11.86 -2.13 -4.53
C ARG A 193 -12.36 -3.54 -4.20
N VAL A 194 -13.48 -3.96 -4.81
CA VAL A 194 -14.06 -5.30 -4.62
C VAL A 194 -13.09 -6.39 -5.06
N LEU A 195 -12.42 -6.21 -6.19
CA LEU A 195 -11.42 -7.15 -6.68
C LEU A 195 -10.22 -7.23 -5.72
N LEU A 196 -9.76 -6.09 -5.18
CA LEU A 196 -8.64 -6.04 -4.25
C LEU A 196 -9.00 -6.67 -2.89
N GLU A 197 -10.19 -6.40 -2.34
CA GLU A 197 -10.71 -7.05 -1.14
C GLU A 197 -10.82 -8.57 -1.33
N SER A 198 -11.34 -9.01 -2.48
CA SER A 198 -11.46 -10.42 -2.83
C SER A 198 -10.09 -11.11 -2.91
N VAL A 199 -9.12 -10.44 -3.53
CA VAL A 199 -7.74 -10.93 -3.69
C VAL A 199 -6.99 -10.93 -2.35
N LEU A 200 -7.22 -9.94 -1.48
CA LEU A 200 -6.65 -9.87 -0.14
C LEU A 200 -7.19 -10.95 0.80
N LEU A 201 -8.46 -11.33 0.66
CA LEU A 201 -9.14 -12.36 1.46
C LEU A 201 -8.96 -13.80 0.93
N LEU A 202 -8.51 -13.94 -0.32
CA LEU A 202 -8.29 -15.24 -0.98
C LEU A 202 -7.25 -16.13 -0.28
N PRO A 203 -6.09 -15.61 0.19
CA PRO A 203 -5.13 -16.37 0.99
C PRO A 203 -5.74 -16.87 2.30
N TYR A 204 -6.56 -16.06 2.98
CA TYR A 204 -7.29 -16.46 4.19
C TYR A 204 -8.28 -17.59 3.89
N ARG A 205 -9.11 -17.45 2.86
CA ARG A 205 -10.08 -18.49 2.45
C ARG A 205 -9.40 -19.79 2.04
N ALA A 206 -8.32 -19.71 1.26
CA ALA A 206 -7.54 -20.87 0.85
C ALA A 206 -6.85 -21.53 2.05
N PHE A 207 -6.32 -20.75 2.99
CA PHE A 207 -5.70 -21.26 4.21
C PHE A 207 -6.72 -21.92 5.15
N CYS A 208 -7.92 -21.35 5.31
CA CYS A 208 -9.03 -21.95 6.05
C CYS A 208 -9.49 -23.27 5.43
N LEU A 209 -9.50 -23.36 4.09
CA LEU A 209 -9.84 -24.59 3.37
C LEU A 209 -8.77 -25.67 3.50
N VAL A 210 -7.49 -25.30 3.54
CA VAL A 210 -6.36 -26.26 3.57
C VAL A 210 -6.06 -26.75 4.99
N THR A 211 -6.25 -25.93 6.03
CA THR A 211 -5.84 -26.28 7.40
C THR A 211 -6.96 -26.77 8.30
N GLY A 212 -8.21 -26.78 7.82
CA GLY A 212 -9.35 -27.23 8.63
C GLY A 212 -9.58 -26.40 9.89
N GLY A 213 -9.16 -25.13 9.91
CA GLY A 213 -9.30 -24.24 11.07
C GLY A 213 -8.34 -24.59 12.21
N GLY A 214 -7.03 -24.46 11.99
CA GLY A 214 -6.00 -24.71 13.01
C GLY A 214 -5.95 -23.64 14.12
N ARG A 215 -6.26 -24.05 15.35
CA ARG A 215 -6.40 -23.25 16.59
C ARG A 215 -5.18 -22.43 17.08
N LEU A 216 -4.00 -22.53 16.48
CA LEU A 216 -2.78 -21.91 17.05
C LEU A 216 -2.42 -20.53 16.49
N ILE A 217 -2.97 -20.15 15.33
CA ILE A 217 -2.89 -18.79 14.76
C ILE A 217 -4.22 -18.04 14.98
N LEU A 218 -5.24 -18.75 15.48
CA LEU A 218 -6.64 -18.33 15.51
C LEU A 218 -6.91 -17.19 16.50
N GLU A 219 -6.37 -17.26 17.73
CA GLU A 219 -6.72 -16.28 18.77
C GLU A 219 -6.21 -14.86 18.45
N ASP A 220 -5.08 -14.73 17.75
CA ASP A 220 -4.51 -13.42 17.42
C ASP A 220 -5.19 -12.79 16.20
N TRP A 221 -5.59 -13.58 15.20
CA TRP A 221 -6.30 -13.08 14.01
C TRP A 221 -7.79 -12.85 14.25
N GLU A 222 -8.42 -13.65 15.10
CA GLU A 222 -9.79 -13.44 15.54
C GLU A 222 -9.89 -12.18 16.39
N ARG A 223 -8.94 -11.94 17.33
CA ARG A 223 -8.83 -10.66 18.06
C ARG A 223 -8.60 -9.45 17.14
N VAL A 224 -7.90 -9.62 16.03
CA VAL A 224 -7.67 -8.55 15.04
C VAL A 224 -8.96 -8.25 14.29
N LEU A 225 -9.63 -9.26 13.77
CA LEU A 225 -10.91 -9.10 13.06
C LEU A 225 -11.99 -8.58 14.01
N GLU A 226 -12.05 -9.09 15.24
CA GLU A 226 -12.93 -8.56 16.29
C GLU A 226 -12.62 -7.11 16.60
N ARG A 227 -11.35 -6.71 16.68
CA ARG A 227 -10.97 -5.31 16.94
C ARG A 227 -11.28 -4.40 15.75
N PHE A 228 -11.15 -4.88 14.52
CA PHE A 228 -11.59 -4.15 13.34
C PHE A 228 -13.11 -3.97 13.28
N VAL A 229 -13.85 -5.06 13.52
CA VAL A 229 -15.31 -5.07 13.56
C VAL A 229 -15.80 -4.23 14.75
N SER A 230 -15.11 -4.26 15.89
CA SER A 230 -15.43 -3.47 17.08
C SER A 230 -15.19 -1.98 16.84
N ILE A 231 -14.07 -1.59 16.22
CA ILE A 231 -13.82 -0.17 15.87
C ILE A 231 -14.87 0.33 14.88
N HIS A 232 -15.28 -0.51 13.93
CA HIS A 232 -16.32 -0.15 12.98
C HIS A 232 -17.70 -0.02 13.65
N ASN A 233 -18.02 -0.94 14.56
CA ASN A 233 -19.24 -0.90 15.35
C ASN A 233 -19.24 0.31 16.29
N GLU A 234 -18.19 0.57 17.06
CA GLU A 234 -18.07 1.73 17.94
C GLU A 234 -18.28 3.06 17.20
N ARG A 235 -17.67 3.23 16.02
CA ARG A 235 -17.89 4.41 15.17
C ARG A 235 -19.33 4.52 14.70
N ARG A 236 -19.95 3.40 14.32
CA ARG A 236 -21.35 3.33 13.90
C ARG A 236 -22.28 3.67 15.07
N GLU A 237 -22.00 3.16 16.26
CA GLU A 237 -22.78 3.38 17.48
C GLU A 237 -22.69 4.82 17.97
N ALA A 238 -21.49 5.40 17.99
CA ALA A 238 -21.29 6.81 18.32
C ALA A 238 -22.06 7.74 17.36
N ALA A 239 -22.02 7.45 16.05
CA ALA A 239 -22.79 8.22 15.07
C ALA A 239 -24.31 8.03 15.22
N MET A 240 -24.77 6.83 15.59
CA MET A 240 -26.19 6.59 15.89
C MET A 240 -26.65 7.31 17.16
N GLN A 241 -25.81 7.38 18.19
CA GLN A 241 -26.10 8.13 19.41
C GLN A 241 -26.24 9.63 19.15
N VAL A 242 -25.36 10.21 18.31
CA VAL A 242 -25.43 11.62 17.90
C VAL A 242 -26.74 11.93 17.17
N LEU A 243 -27.21 11.01 16.30
CA LEU A 243 -28.50 11.15 15.60
C LEU A 243 -29.72 10.71 16.42
N GLY A 244 -29.52 10.20 17.64
CA GLY A 244 -30.60 9.72 18.51
C GLY A 244 -31.39 8.53 17.94
N VAL A 245 -30.75 7.67 17.14
CA VAL A 245 -31.38 6.50 16.50
C VAL A 245 -30.98 5.20 17.20
N SER A 246 -31.87 4.20 17.18
CA SER A 246 -31.60 2.89 17.77
C SER A 246 -30.63 2.05 16.93
N HIS A 247 -29.93 1.09 17.56
CA HIS A 247 -28.93 0.21 16.93
C HIS A 247 -29.44 -0.59 15.71
N GLY A 248 -30.76 -0.71 15.53
CA GLY A 248 -31.41 -1.40 14.41
C GLY A 248 -32.20 -0.50 13.45
N ALA A 249 -32.02 0.82 13.52
CA ALA A 249 -32.77 1.76 12.70
C ALA A 249 -32.47 1.57 11.21
N THR A 250 -33.53 1.54 10.38
CA THR A 250 -33.39 1.51 8.92
C THR A 250 -32.85 2.85 8.42
N PHE A 251 -32.22 2.83 7.25
CA PHE A 251 -31.67 4.05 6.64
C PHE A 251 -32.70 5.16 6.47
N GLU A 252 -33.97 4.81 6.21
CA GLU A 252 -35.08 5.76 6.14
C GLU A 252 -35.28 6.52 7.45
N VAL A 253 -35.19 5.83 8.60
CA VAL A 253 -35.30 6.43 9.94
C VAL A 253 -34.09 7.33 10.23
N ILE A 254 -32.89 6.92 9.81
CA ILE A 254 -31.66 7.71 9.94
C ILE A 254 -31.77 9.02 9.14
N SER A 255 -32.19 8.94 7.87
CA SER A 255 -32.39 10.13 7.02
C SER A 255 -33.52 11.03 7.51
N HIS A 256 -34.57 10.47 8.11
CA HIS A 256 -35.65 11.25 8.71
C HIS A 256 -35.17 12.05 9.92
N ASN A 257 -34.52 11.39 10.89
CA ASN A 257 -34.02 12.04 12.10
C ASN A 257 -32.93 13.08 11.81
N TYR A 258 -32.06 12.81 10.84
CA TYR A 258 -31.09 13.79 10.36
C TYR A 258 -31.77 15.09 9.90
N ARG A 259 -32.83 15.00 9.08
CA ARG A 259 -33.55 16.19 8.59
C ARG A 259 -34.20 17.00 9.71
N GLU A 260 -34.71 16.33 10.73
CA GLU A 260 -35.32 17.00 11.88
C GLU A 260 -34.28 17.68 12.78
N LEU A 261 -33.16 17.00 13.06
CA LEU A 261 -32.03 17.57 13.82
C LEU A 261 -31.39 18.77 13.10
N VAL A 262 -31.25 18.70 11.77
CA VAL A 262 -30.72 19.79 10.94
C VAL A 262 -31.62 21.03 11.01
N LYS A 263 -32.94 20.88 10.98
CA LYS A 263 -33.88 22.00 11.14
C LYS A 263 -33.78 22.60 12.53
N MET A 264 -33.70 21.76 13.56
CA MET A 264 -33.66 22.20 14.96
C MET A 264 -32.38 22.93 15.32
N TRP A 265 -31.24 22.51 14.78
CA TRP A 265 -29.92 23.10 15.06
C TRP A 265 -29.39 24.02 13.96
N HIS A 266 -30.24 24.41 12.99
CA HIS A 266 -29.81 25.34 11.95
C HIS A 266 -29.42 26.70 12.57
N PRO A 267 -28.29 27.30 12.18
CA PRO A 267 -27.82 28.58 12.74
C PRO A 267 -28.80 29.74 12.47
N ASP A 268 -29.63 29.65 11.43
CA ASP A 268 -30.68 30.65 11.15
C ASP A 268 -31.88 30.55 12.10
N HIS A 269 -32.18 29.36 12.63
CA HIS A 269 -33.27 29.14 13.58
C HIS A 269 -32.85 29.43 15.04
N ASN A 270 -31.54 29.48 15.31
CA ASN A 270 -30.97 29.71 16.65
C ASN A 270 -30.06 30.96 16.69
N PRO A 271 -30.60 32.17 16.44
CA PRO A 271 -29.79 33.39 16.35
C PRO A 271 -29.13 33.80 17.67
N HIS A 272 -29.67 33.37 18.81
CA HIS A 272 -29.15 33.69 20.16
C HIS A 272 -28.12 32.67 20.69
N ASN A 273 -27.99 31.50 20.05
CA ASN A 273 -27.08 30.45 20.49
C ASN A 273 -26.33 29.83 19.31
N LYS A 274 -25.77 30.70 18.46
CA LYS A 274 -25.16 30.31 17.17
C LYS A 274 -23.95 29.39 17.33
N GLU A 275 -23.14 29.58 18.37
CA GLU A 275 -21.94 28.78 18.58
C GLU A 275 -22.28 27.33 18.92
N GLU A 276 -23.21 27.11 19.86
CA GLU A 276 -23.66 25.76 20.24
C GLU A 276 -24.42 25.09 19.09
N ALA A 277 -25.28 25.85 18.40
CA ALA A 277 -26.01 25.35 17.24
C ALA A 277 -25.08 24.94 16.09
N SER A 278 -24.03 25.73 15.82
CA SER A 278 -23.03 25.41 14.80
C SER A 278 -22.22 24.15 15.16
N SER A 279 -21.80 24.01 16.42
CA SER A 279 -21.08 22.82 16.90
C SER A 279 -21.94 21.56 16.74
N ARG A 280 -23.18 21.61 17.21
CA ARG A 280 -24.13 20.49 17.08
C ARG A 280 -24.45 20.18 15.62
N PHE A 281 -24.63 21.19 14.79
CA PHE A 281 -24.88 21.02 13.36
C PHE A 281 -23.73 20.28 12.66
N MET A 282 -22.47 20.64 12.97
CA MET A 282 -21.31 19.93 12.43
C MET A 282 -21.25 18.48 12.91
N GLU A 283 -21.46 18.23 14.21
CA GLU A 283 -21.50 16.87 14.77
C GLU A 283 -22.58 15.99 14.11
N ILE A 284 -23.78 16.54 13.91
CA ILE A 284 -24.92 15.86 13.26
C ILE A 284 -24.57 15.52 11.80
N GLN A 285 -23.93 16.44 11.09
CA GLN A 285 -23.55 16.24 9.70
C GLN A 285 -22.46 15.17 9.55
N GLU A 286 -21.42 15.22 10.38
CA GLU A 286 -20.36 14.22 10.41
C GLU A 286 -20.89 12.82 10.75
N ALA A 287 -21.81 12.72 11.71
CA ALA A 287 -22.46 11.46 12.08
C ALA A 287 -23.29 10.87 10.93
N TYR A 288 -24.06 11.70 10.23
CA TYR A 288 -24.86 11.27 9.08
C TYR A 288 -23.99 10.81 7.91
N GLU A 289 -22.96 11.58 7.55
CA GLU A 289 -22.02 11.22 6.48
C GLU A 289 -21.31 9.89 6.78
N THR A 290 -20.91 9.70 8.04
CA THR A 290 -20.33 8.44 8.52
C THR A 290 -21.30 7.29 8.29
N LEU A 291 -22.55 7.37 8.78
CA LEU A 291 -23.54 6.31 8.64
C LEU A 291 -23.92 6.02 7.18
N VAL A 292 -24.04 7.04 6.33
CA VAL A 292 -24.28 6.86 4.89
C VAL A 292 -23.13 6.10 4.24
N ARG A 293 -21.89 6.44 4.59
CA ARG A 293 -20.69 5.74 4.10
C ARG A 293 -20.69 4.29 4.56
N LEU A 294 -21.01 4.02 5.83
CA LEU A 294 -21.06 2.68 6.39
C LEU A 294 -22.18 1.81 5.79
N ASN A 295 -23.37 2.38 5.55
CA ASN A 295 -24.49 1.64 4.96
C ASN A 295 -24.22 1.24 3.49
N LYS A 296 -23.59 2.13 2.71
CA LYS A 296 -23.18 1.82 1.33
C LYS A 296 -22.20 0.65 1.23
N LEU A 297 -21.45 0.36 2.30
CA LEU A 297 -20.55 -0.79 2.39
C LEU A 297 -21.28 -2.12 2.69
N GLN A 298 -22.52 -2.09 3.17
CA GLN A 298 -23.30 -3.29 3.53
C GLN A 298 -24.27 -3.77 2.44
N GLN A 299 -24.65 -2.89 1.50
CA GLN A 299 -25.61 -3.21 0.44
C GLN A 299 -24.97 -3.71 -0.87
N HIS A 300 -23.64 -3.84 -0.93
CA HIS A 300 -22.87 -4.28 -2.10
C HIS A 300 -21.76 -5.25 -1.68
#